data_AF-A0A7Y5UAM3-F1
#
_entry.id   AF-A0A7Y5UAM3-F1
#
_cell.length_a   1.000
_cell.length_b   1.000
_cell.length_c   1.000
_cell.angle_alpha   90.00
_cell.angle_beta   90.00
_cell.angle_gamma   90.00
#
_symmetry.space_group_name_H-M   'P 1'
#
loop_
_entity.id
_entity.type
_entity.pdbx_description
1 polymer ?
#
loop_
_entity_poly.entity_id
_entity_poly.type
_entity_poly.pdbx_seq_one_letter_code
_entity_poly.pdbx_strand_id
1 'polypeptide(L)'
;MATTRASQADDDCETSAALDGLGALRTELEQWRTEPPASSAENVEQWLERVAAIRRQVELLETERVAEREKLAVAYRAVDLERRKHRELLDAMGEACFLTDRLTTIHAANSAATLMLGVSFNTLRAKPLSAFVARSSLSTLYSAIEQLPNQGVALARVALGNGAIRSARVVLRGTLLENLHQALWICTEERRS
;
A
#
# COMPACT_ATOMS: atom_id res chain seq x y z
N MET A 1 -1.96 -15.22 -7.89
CA MET A 1 -1.68 -13.78 -8.09
C MET A 1 -0.78 -13.52 -9.31
N ALA A 2 -1.05 -14.14 -10.47
CA ALA A 2 -0.26 -13.95 -11.70
C ALA A 2 -1.05 -13.27 -12.83
N THR A 3 -2.36 -13.11 -12.68
CA THR A 3 -3.26 -12.59 -13.72
C THR A 3 -3.28 -11.06 -13.83
N THR A 4 -2.89 -10.33 -12.77
CA THR A 4 -2.94 -8.86 -12.76
C THR A 4 -1.81 -8.20 -13.58
N ARG A 5 -0.65 -8.86 -13.72
CA ARG A 5 0.49 -8.29 -14.48
C ARG A 5 0.31 -8.34 -16.00
N ALA A 6 -0.47 -9.28 -16.52
CA ALA A 6 -0.75 -9.37 -17.95
C ALA A 6 -1.75 -8.27 -18.39
N SER A 7 -2.79 -8.02 -17.58
CA SER A 7 -3.77 -6.95 -17.84
C SER A 7 -3.13 -5.55 -17.81
N GLN A 8 -2.19 -5.32 -16.89
CA GLN A 8 -1.54 -4.01 -16.73
C GLN A 8 -0.68 -3.63 -17.94
N ALA A 9 -0.02 -4.60 -18.58
CA ALA A 9 0.84 -4.35 -19.74
C ALA A 9 0.04 -4.02 -21.01
N ASP A 10 -1.17 -4.58 -21.14
CA ASP A 10 -2.08 -4.27 -22.25
C ASP A 10 -2.72 -2.88 -22.06
N ASP A 11 -3.12 -2.53 -20.83
CA ASP A 11 -3.68 -1.20 -20.48
C ASP A 11 -2.64 -0.06 -20.64
N ASP A 12 -1.36 -0.32 -20.30
CA ASP A 12 -0.26 0.65 -20.48
C ASP A 12 0.07 0.91 -21.97
N CYS A 13 -0.20 -0.05 -22.85
CA CYS A 13 0.02 0.08 -24.30
C CYS A 13 -1.09 0.90 -24.97
N GLU A 14 -2.35 0.67 -24.60
CA GLU A 14 -3.50 1.41 -25.12
C GLU A 14 -3.49 2.88 -24.69
N THR A 15 -3.09 3.16 -23.44
CA THR A 15 -2.96 4.53 -22.93
C THR A 15 -1.80 5.29 -23.59
N SER A 16 -0.69 4.63 -23.91
CA SER A 16 0.41 5.23 -24.68
C SER A 16 -0.04 5.61 -26.09
N ALA A 17 -0.74 4.71 -26.80
CA ALA A 17 -1.24 4.98 -28.14
C ALA A 17 -2.27 6.12 -28.18
N ALA A 18 -3.13 6.23 -27.16
CA ALA A 18 -4.09 7.32 -27.03
C ALA A 18 -3.41 8.67 -26.75
N LEU A 19 -2.37 8.69 -25.92
CA LEU A 19 -1.57 9.90 -25.63
C LEU A 19 -0.77 10.36 -26.85
N ASP A 20 -0.21 9.43 -27.63
CA ASP A 20 0.46 9.73 -28.90
C ASP A 20 -0.52 10.30 -29.94
N GLY A 21 -1.75 9.76 -30.00
CA GLY A 21 -2.84 10.30 -30.82
C GLY A 21 -3.24 11.73 -30.44
N LEU A 22 -3.32 12.04 -29.15
CA LEU A 22 -3.58 13.41 -28.66
C LEU A 22 -2.42 14.37 -28.95
N GLY A 23 -1.17 13.88 -28.92
CA GLY A 23 0.01 14.65 -29.29
C GLY A 23 0.04 15.03 -30.77
N ALA A 24 -0.32 14.09 -31.65
CA ALA A 24 -0.48 14.34 -33.08
C ALA A 24 -1.59 15.37 -33.36
N LEU A 25 -2.76 15.21 -32.72
CA LEU A 25 -3.89 16.12 -32.85
C LEU A 25 -3.58 17.53 -32.34
N ARG A 26 -2.83 17.66 -31.24
CA ARG A 26 -2.38 18.96 -30.73
C ARG A 26 -1.44 19.65 -31.71
N THR A 27 -0.49 18.92 -32.27
CA THR A 27 0.48 19.46 -33.24
C THR A 27 -0.23 19.94 -34.50
N GLU A 28 -1.22 19.17 -34.96
CA GLU A 28 -2.05 19.51 -36.11
C GLU A 28 -2.97 20.73 -35.86
N LEU A 29 -3.57 20.84 -34.67
CA LEU A 29 -4.31 22.03 -34.24
C LEU A 29 -3.43 23.29 -34.17
N GLU A 30 -2.20 23.16 -33.68
CA GLU A 30 -1.24 24.27 -33.61
C GLU A 30 -0.82 24.72 -35.01
N GLN A 31 -0.64 23.77 -35.95
CA GLN A 31 -0.34 24.04 -37.35
C GLN A 31 -1.49 24.78 -38.07
N TRP A 32 -2.74 24.40 -37.83
CA TRP A 32 -3.89 25.10 -38.41
C TRP A 32 -4.19 26.44 -37.76
N ARG A 33 -3.74 26.66 -36.53
CA ARG A 33 -3.78 27.98 -35.90
C ARG A 33 -2.87 28.98 -36.63
N THR A 34 -1.79 28.50 -37.25
CA THR A 34 -0.84 29.32 -38.00
C THR A 34 -1.20 29.48 -39.49
N GLU A 35 -1.87 28.48 -40.08
CA GLU A 35 -2.32 28.51 -41.47
C GLU A 35 -3.78 28.04 -41.55
N PRO A 36 -4.76 28.96 -41.48
CA PRO A 36 -6.16 28.59 -41.65
C PRO A 36 -6.35 28.05 -43.07
N PRO A 37 -7.14 26.96 -43.26
CA PRO A 37 -7.36 26.40 -44.57
C PRO A 37 -7.98 27.45 -45.49
N ALA A 38 -7.50 27.51 -46.74
CA ALA A 38 -7.93 28.51 -47.72
C ALA A 38 -9.47 28.57 -47.79
N SER A 39 -10.03 29.78 -47.90
CA SER A 39 -11.44 30.12 -47.69
C SER A 39 -12.44 29.59 -48.75
N SER A 40 -12.26 28.36 -49.25
CA SER A 40 -13.32 27.66 -49.98
C SER A 40 -14.35 27.13 -48.98
N ALA A 41 -15.63 27.14 -49.38
CA ALA A 41 -16.72 26.62 -48.55
C ALA A 41 -16.52 25.13 -48.21
N GLU A 42 -15.96 24.36 -49.14
CA GLU A 42 -15.65 22.93 -48.98
C GLU A 42 -14.58 22.67 -47.90
N ASN A 43 -13.59 23.55 -47.77
CA ASN A 43 -12.56 23.44 -46.73
C ASN A 43 -13.13 23.73 -45.33
N VAL A 44 -14.14 24.60 -45.22
CA VAL A 44 -14.79 24.93 -43.94
C VAL A 44 -15.65 23.78 -43.42
N GLU A 45 -16.38 23.09 -44.31
CA GLU A 45 -17.21 21.94 -43.93
C GLU A 45 -16.36 20.75 -43.45
N GLN A 46 -15.30 20.40 -44.20
CA GLN A 46 -14.35 19.35 -43.79
C GLN A 46 -13.67 19.70 -42.46
N TRP A 47 -13.36 20.97 -42.23
CA TRP A 47 -12.80 21.44 -40.96
C TRP A 47 -13.78 21.27 -39.80
N LEU A 48 -15.04 21.65 -39.97
CA LEU A 48 -16.09 21.50 -38.95
C LEU A 48 -16.30 20.02 -38.58
N GLU A 49 -16.35 19.13 -39.57
CA GLU A 49 -16.46 17.69 -39.32
C GLU A 49 -15.28 17.15 -38.52
N ARG A 50 -14.06 17.60 -38.84
CA ARG A 50 -12.85 17.16 -38.15
C ARG A 50 -12.79 17.66 -36.71
N VAL A 51 -13.13 18.93 -36.46
CA VAL A 51 -13.25 19.46 -35.10
C VAL A 51 -14.32 18.71 -34.31
N ALA A 52 -15.47 18.41 -34.93
CA ALA A 52 -16.52 17.63 -34.29
C ALA A 52 -16.10 16.18 -33.99
N ALA A 53 -15.25 15.57 -34.83
CA ALA A 53 -14.67 14.26 -34.56
C ALA A 53 -13.70 14.29 -33.38
N ILE A 54 -12.78 15.27 -33.35
CA ILE A 54 -11.83 15.46 -32.24
C ILE A 54 -12.56 15.70 -30.93
N ARG A 55 -13.59 16.56 -30.93
CA ARG A 55 -14.36 16.85 -29.71
C ARG A 55 -15.03 15.59 -29.17
N ARG A 56 -15.64 14.77 -30.03
CA ARG A 56 -16.23 13.48 -29.63
C ARG A 56 -15.20 12.52 -29.04
N GLN A 57 -14.00 12.48 -29.61
CA GLN A 57 -12.92 11.63 -29.08
C GLN A 57 -12.45 12.11 -27.70
N VAL A 58 -12.31 13.42 -27.48
CA VAL A 58 -11.97 13.98 -26.18
C VAL A 58 -13.06 13.69 -25.16
N GLU A 59 -14.33 13.92 -25.50
CA GLU A 59 -15.48 13.61 -24.64
C GLU A 59 -15.50 12.14 -24.23
N LEU A 60 -15.24 11.21 -25.18
CA LEU A 60 -15.17 9.78 -24.89
C LEU A 60 -14.05 9.46 -23.89
N LEU A 61 -12.83 9.92 -24.16
CA LEU A 61 -11.68 9.68 -23.27
C LEU A 61 -11.89 10.27 -21.87
N GLU A 62 -12.53 11.43 -21.77
CA GLU A 62 -12.88 12.03 -20.49
C GLU A 62 -13.87 11.16 -19.72
N THR A 63 -14.91 10.62 -20.38
CA THR A 63 -15.88 9.73 -19.75
C THR A 63 -15.24 8.43 -19.27
N GLU A 64 -14.33 7.85 -20.06
CA GLU A 64 -13.59 6.64 -19.69
C GLU A 64 -12.69 6.90 -18.48
N ARG A 65 -11.97 8.03 -18.48
CA ARG A 65 -11.10 8.41 -17.36
C ARG A 65 -11.90 8.66 -16.07
N VAL A 66 -13.10 9.25 -16.18
CA VAL A 66 -14.00 9.43 -15.03
C VAL A 66 -14.43 8.07 -14.49
N ALA A 67 -14.86 7.16 -15.37
CA ALA A 67 -15.27 5.82 -14.98
C ALA A 67 -14.14 5.03 -14.30
N GLU A 68 -12.91 5.13 -14.79
CA GLU A 68 -11.74 4.48 -14.19
C GLU A 68 -11.42 5.05 -12.79
N ARG A 69 -11.46 6.37 -12.65
CA ARG A 69 -11.28 7.03 -11.34
C ARG A 69 -12.33 6.59 -10.33
N GLU A 70 -13.58 6.44 -10.75
CA GLU A 70 -14.65 5.93 -9.90
C GLU A 70 -14.39 4.48 -9.46
N LYS A 71 -13.96 3.61 -10.38
CA LYS A 71 -13.57 2.22 -10.06
C LYS A 71 -12.44 2.18 -9.03
N LEU A 72 -11.39 2.98 -9.22
CA LEU A 72 -10.28 3.09 -8.27
C LEU A 72 -10.75 3.60 -6.91
N ALA A 73 -11.59 4.64 -6.88
CA ALA A 73 -12.13 5.19 -5.63
C ALA A 73 -13.00 4.17 -4.86
N VAL A 74 -13.78 3.34 -5.57
CA VAL A 74 -14.53 2.23 -4.96
C VAL A 74 -13.58 1.18 -4.38
N ALA A 75 -12.55 0.78 -5.13
CA ALA A 75 -11.55 -0.19 -4.66
C ALA A 75 -10.81 0.30 -3.41
N TYR A 76 -10.35 1.56 -3.39
CA TYR A 76 -9.69 2.15 -2.22
C TYR A 76 -10.61 2.17 -0.99
N ARG A 77 -11.88 2.54 -1.15
CA ARG A 77 -12.85 2.54 -0.04
C ARG A 77 -13.07 1.13 0.53
N ALA A 78 -13.12 0.11 -0.32
CA ALA A 78 -13.25 -1.27 0.13
C ALA A 78 -12.02 -1.71 0.96
N VAL A 79 -10.82 -1.43 0.46
CA VAL A 79 -9.56 -1.74 1.16
C VAL A 79 -9.46 -0.98 2.50
N ASP A 80 -9.86 0.29 2.52
CA ASP A 80 -9.84 1.08 3.76
C ASP A 80 -10.85 0.58 4.79
N LEU A 81 -12.02 0.12 4.36
CA LEU A 81 -12.99 -0.52 5.25
C LEU A 81 -12.42 -1.81 5.85
N GLU A 82 -11.80 -2.66 5.04
CA GLU A 82 -11.14 -3.88 5.52
C GLU A 82 -10.00 -3.57 6.49
N ARG A 83 -9.15 -2.58 6.17
CA ARG A 83 -8.07 -2.15 7.06
C ARG A 83 -8.59 -1.63 8.40
N ARG A 84 -9.72 -0.93 8.42
CA ARG A 84 -10.37 -0.50 9.68
C ARG A 84 -10.86 -1.70 10.48
N LYS A 85 -11.60 -2.61 9.85
CA LYS A 85 -12.06 -3.86 10.50
C LYS A 85 -10.90 -4.67 11.07
N HIS A 86 -9.82 -4.83 10.30
CA HIS A 86 -8.62 -5.54 10.79
C HIS A 86 -7.97 -4.83 11.98
N ARG A 87 -7.91 -3.48 11.97
CA ARG A 87 -7.41 -2.73 13.10
C ARG A 87 -8.29 -2.90 14.34
N GLU A 88 -9.60 -2.81 14.18
CA GLU A 88 -10.56 -3.04 15.26
C GLU A 88 -10.41 -4.45 15.86
N LEU A 89 -10.19 -5.47 15.03
CA LEU A 89 -9.92 -6.84 15.49
C LEU A 89 -8.61 -6.94 16.28
N LEU A 90 -7.54 -6.28 15.83
CA LEU A 90 -6.27 -6.24 16.56
C LEU A 90 -6.38 -5.46 17.88
N ASP A 91 -7.12 -4.35 17.89
CA ASP A 91 -7.35 -3.53 19.08
C ASP A 91 -8.28 -4.21 20.09
N ALA A 92 -9.18 -5.07 19.64
CA ALA A 92 -10.00 -5.91 20.52
C ALA A 92 -9.17 -7.00 21.23
N MET A 93 -7.95 -7.31 20.76
CA MET A 93 -7.05 -8.18 21.49
C MET A 93 -6.55 -7.45 22.75
N GLY A 94 -6.81 -8.03 23.92
CA GLY A 94 -6.31 -7.48 25.19
C GLY A 94 -4.78 -7.58 25.36
N GLU A 95 -4.11 -8.38 24.52
CA GLU A 95 -2.66 -8.59 24.53
C GLU A 95 -1.98 -7.65 23.53
N ALA A 96 -0.78 -7.19 23.85
CA ALA A 96 0.02 -6.37 22.94
C ALA A 96 0.45 -7.18 21.71
N CYS A 97 0.17 -6.69 20.51
CA CYS A 97 0.52 -7.38 19.28
C CYS A 97 1.24 -6.48 18.26
N PHE A 98 2.14 -7.09 17.49
CA PHE A 98 2.92 -6.45 16.43
C PHE A 98 2.83 -7.28 15.15
N LEU A 99 2.50 -6.63 14.04
CA LEU A 99 2.64 -7.20 12.71
C LEU A 99 3.94 -6.71 12.10
N THR A 100 4.84 -7.63 11.79
CA THR A 100 6.16 -7.32 11.24
C THR A 100 6.39 -8.01 9.91
N ASP A 101 7.29 -7.49 9.08
CA ASP A 101 7.85 -8.25 7.95
C ASP A 101 9.03 -9.13 8.37
N ARG A 102 9.61 -9.86 7.41
CA ARG A 102 10.82 -10.69 7.61
C ARG A 102 12.04 -9.92 8.10
N LEU A 103 12.10 -8.61 7.84
CA LEU A 103 13.17 -7.74 8.32
C LEU A 103 12.85 -7.13 9.69
N THR A 104 11.78 -7.60 10.35
CA THR A 104 11.25 -7.14 11.63
C THR A 104 10.64 -5.75 11.61
N THR A 105 10.44 -5.15 10.44
CA THR A 105 9.84 -3.81 10.32
C THR A 105 8.38 -3.89 10.75
N ILE A 106 7.98 -3.04 11.70
CA ILE A 106 6.62 -2.99 12.21
C ILE A 106 5.70 -2.30 11.18
N HIS A 107 4.72 -3.05 10.67
CA HIS A 107 3.69 -2.57 9.76
C HIS A 107 2.41 -2.16 10.50
N ALA A 108 2.06 -2.90 11.55
CA ALA A 108 0.92 -2.61 12.43
C ALA A 108 1.22 -2.99 13.88
N ALA A 109 0.57 -2.30 14.82
CA ALA A 109 0.60 -2.62 16.24
C ALA A 109 -0.72 -2.16 16.85
N ASN A 110 -1.25 -2.90 17.82
CA ASN A 110 -2.49 -2.52 18.49
C ASN A 110 -2.25 -1.49 19.61
N SER A 111 -3.34 -0.96 20.15
CA SER A 111 -3.31 -0.01 21.26
C SER A 111 -2.57 -0.56 22.48
N ALA A 112 -2.77 -1.83 22.83
CA ALA A 112 -2.04 -2.48 23.94
C ALA A 112 -0.52 -2.46 23.73
N ALA A 113 -0.03 -2.69 22.50
CA ALA A 113 1.39 -2.60 22.18
C ALA A 113 1.94 -1.16 22.30
N THR A 114 1.18 -0.16 21.86
CA THR A 114 1.57 1.26 22.01
C THR A 114 1.65 1.68 23.47
N LEU A 115 0.69 1.22 24.30
CA LEU A 115 0.67 1.46 25.74
C LEU A 115 1.85 0.77 26.44
N MET A 116 2.09 -0.51 26.12
CA MET A 116 3.19 -1.29 26.68
C MET A 116 4.56 -0.66 26.39
N LEU A 117 4.78 -0.16 25.17
CA LEU A 117 6.03 0.50 24.80
C LEU A 117 6.06 2.01 25.13
N GLY A 118 4.94 2.58 25.58
CA GLY A 118 4.77 4.02 25.85
C GLY A 118 5.13 4.93 24.67
N VAL A 119 4.85 4.48 23.43
CA VAL A 119 5.14 5.23 22.20
C VAL A 119 3.95 5.17 21.26
N SER A 120 3.73 6.24 20.50
CA SER A 120 2.63 6.30 19.53
C SER A 120 2.82 5.30 18.39
N PHE A 121 1.72 4.85 17.78
CA PHE A 121 1.76 3.98 16.60
C PHE A 121 2.57 4.60 15.45
N ASN A 122 2.47 5.91 15.23
CA ASN A 122 3.24 6.61 14.19
C ASN A 122 4.76 6.52 14.42
N THR A 123 5.18 6.38 15.68
CA THR A 123 6.59 6.18 16.04
C THR A 123 7.02 4.72 15.87
N LEU A 124 6.12 3.76 16.08
CA LEU A 124 6.38 2.33 15.88
C LEU A 124 6.46 1.95 14.40
N ARG A 125 5.56 2.52 13.59
CA ARG A 125 5.44 2.19 12.17
C ARG A 125 6.76 2.41 11.44
N ALA A 126 7.11 1.46 10.58
CA ALA A 126 8.34 1.44 9.79
C ALA A 126 9.64 1.35 10.61
N LYS A 127 9.57 1.15 11.94
CA LYS A 127 10.75 0.83 12.75
C LYS A 127 10.90 -0.67 12.93
N PRO A 128 12.14 -1.18 12.97
CA PRO A 128 12.36 -2.59 13.26
C PRO A 128 12.00 -2.88 14.73
N LEU A 129 11.38 -4.04 14.98
CA LEU A 129 11.02 -4.49 16.32
C LEU A 129 12.25 -4.58 17.25
N SER A 130 13.41 -4.89 16.68
CA SER A 130 14.69 -4.92 17.38
C SER A 130 15.06 -3.58 18.04
N ALA A 131 14.56 -2.44 17.54
CA ALA A 131 14.81 -1.13 18.15
C ALA A 131 14.14 -0.97 19.53
N PHE A 132 13.13 -1.80 19.83
CA PHE A 132 12.39 -1.78 21.09
C PHE A 132 12.73 -2.95 22.01
N VAL A 133 13.70 -3.78 21.62
CA VAL A 133 14.14 -4.96 22.34
C VAL A 133 15.50 -4.65 22.98
N ALA A 134 15.65 -4.96 24.26
CA ALA A 134 16.92 -4.78 24.96
C ALA A 134 18.04 -5.55 24.25
N ARG A 135 19.24 -4.96 24.19
CA ARG A 135 20.39 -5.53 23.46
C ARG A 135 20.73 -6.96 23.91
N SER A 136 20.55 -7.26 25.20
CA SER A 136 20.76 -8.59 25.79
C SER A 136 19.79 -9.67 25.26
N SER A 137 18.65 -9.25 24.69
CA SER A 137 17.59 -10.14 24.20
C SER A 137 17.53 -10.24 22.67
N LEU A 138 18.38 -9.50 21.94
CA LEU A 138 18.37 -9.48 20.48
C LEU A 138 18.72 -10.85 19.87
N SER A 139 19.68 -11.57 20.44
CA SER A 139 20.03 -12.92 19.94
C SER A 139 18.85 -13.89 20.05
N THR A 140 18.09 -13.83 21.16
CA THR A 140 16.88 -14.64 21.34
C THR A 140 15.80 -14.28 20.33
N LEU A 141 15.60 -12.98 20.06
CA LEU A 141 14.66 -12.52 19.04
C LEU A 141 15.04 -13.02 17.64
N TYR A 142 16.29 -12.84 17.23
CA TYR A 142 16.75 -13.26 15.90
C TYR A 142 16.67 -14.78 15.72
N SER A 143 17.04 -15.55 16.74
CA SER A 143 16.87 -17.00 16.69
C SER A 143 15.40 -17.42 16.51
N ALA A 144 14.47 -16.74 17.17
CA ALA A 144 13.04 -16.99 16.96
C ALA A 144 12.56 -16.61 15.55
N ILE A 145 13.07 -15.51 14.99
CA ILE A 145 12.76 -15.10 13.60
C ILE A 145 13.27 -16.12 12.59
N GLU A 146 14.47 -16.66 12.78
CA GLU A 146 15.04 -17.70 11.91
C GLU A 146 14.26 -19.02 12.00
N GLN A 147 13.62 -19.31 13.13
CA GLN A 147 12.80 -20.50 13.32
C GLN A 147 11.41 -20.38 12.68
N LEU A 148 10.85 -19.17 12.54
CA LEU A 148 9.49 -18.95 12.03
C LEU A 148 9.22 -19.60 10.66
N PRO A 149 10.08 -19.47 9.63
CA PRO A 149 9.85 -20.11 8.34
C PRO A 149 9.76 -21.63 8.41
N ASN A 150 10.45 -22.25 9.36
CA ASN A 150 10.57 -23.70 9.47
C ASN A 150 9.48 -24.30 10.37
N GLN A 151 9.07 -23.59 11.41
CA GLN A 151 8.16 -24.11 12.44
C GLN A 151 6.76 -23.48 12.39
N GLY A 152 6.58 -22.39 11.65
CA GLY A 152 5.33 -21.61 11.58
C GLY A 152 5.04 -20.78 12.84
N VAL A 153 5.55 -21.21 14.00
CA VAL A 153 5.43 -20.55 15.30
C VAL A 153 6.80 -20.47 15.96
N ALA A 154 7.12 -19.37 16.64
CA ALA A 154 8.33 -19.22 17.43
C ALA A 154 8.09 -18.49 18.75
N LEU A 155 8.91 -18.75 19.76
CA LEU A 155 8.85 -18.11 21.07
C LEU A 155 10.16 -17.41 21.39
N ALA A 156 10.09 -16.17 21.85
CA ALA A 156 11.27 -15.42 22.32
C ALA A 156 10.96 -14.76 23.67
N ARG A 157 11.76 -15.07 24.70
CA ARG A 157 11.75 -14.32 25.95
C ARG A 157 12.63 -13.09 25.79
N VAL A 158 12.04 -11.91 25.83
CA VAL A 158 12.76 -10.66 25.60
C VAL A 158 12.39 -9.61 26.64
N ALA A 159 13.33 -8.71 26.90
CA ALA A 159 13.01 -7.46 27.58
C ALA A 159 12.66 -6.40 26.52
N LEU A 160 11.44 -5.86 26.59
CA LEU A 160 10.99 -4.76 25.73
C LEU A 160 11.12 -3.43 26.46
N GLY A 161 11.59 -2.39 25.78
CA GLY A 161 11.68 -1.04 26.31
C GLY A 161 12.45 -0.11 25.37
N ASN A 162 12.16 1.19 25.44
CA ASN A 162 12.77 2.20 24.57
C ASN A 162 13.82 3.07 25.31
N GLY A 163 14.67 2.46 26.15
CA GLY A 163 15.75 3.14 26.91
C GLY A 163 15.30 4.14 27.99
N ALA A 164 14.23 4.90 27.73
CA ALA A 164 13.58 5.86 28.60
C ALA A 164 12.42 5.27 29.42
N ILE A 165 11.95 4.07 29.07
CA ILE A 165 10.79 3.41 29.70
C ILE A 165 11.25 2.11 30.35
N ARG A 166 10.57 1.72 31.45
CA ARG A 166 10.82 0.48 32.18
C ARG A 166 10.85 -0.71 31.21
N SER A 167 11.92 -1.49 31.27
CA SER A 167 12.01 -2.73 30.51
C SER A 167 11.04 -3.77 31.08
N ALA A 168 10.05 -4.19 30.31
CA ALA A 168 9.15 -5.28 30.67
C ALA A 168 9.68 -6.60 30.10
N ARG A 169 9.76 -7.66 30.91
CA ARG A 169 10.06 -9.01 30.40
C ARG A 169 8.77 -9.62 29.87
N VAL A 170 8.79 -9.99 28.59
CA VAL A 170 7.66 -10.58 27.90
C VAL A 170 8.08 -11.83 27.15
N VAL A 171 7.12 -12.70 26.91
CA VAL A 171 7.23 -13.78 25.95
C VAL A 171 6.59 -13.30 24.65
N LEU A 172 7.39 -13.19 23.59
CA LEU A 172 6.89 -12.97 22.24
C LEU A 172 6.57 -14.31 21.60
N ARG A 173 5.32 -14.47 21.18
CA ARG A 173 4.89 -15.59 20.34
C ARG A 173 4.67 -15.09 18.92
N GLY A 174 5.57 -15.47 18.03
CA GLY A 174 5.48 -15.18 16.60
C GLY A 174 4.70 -16.27 15.88
N THR A 175 3.83 -15.90 14.96
CA THR A 175 3.18 -16.80 14.01
C THR A 175 3.35 -16.23 12.60
N LEU A 176 3.82 -17.06 11.67
CA LEU A 176 3.94 -16.67 10.26
C LEU A 176 2.56 -16.66 9.60
N LEU A 177 2.23 -15.58 8.88
CA LEU A 177 1.00 -15.50 8.09
C LEU A 177 1.27 -16.07 6.68
N GLU A 178 0.48 -17.07 6.29
CA GLU A 178 0.72 -17.96 5.12
C GLU A 178 0.99 -17.22 3.80
N ASN A 179 0.44 -16.02 3.62
CA ASN A 179 0.44 -15.33 2.33
C ASN A 179 1.28 -14.04 2.27
N LEU A 180 1.89 -13.59 3.37
CA LEU A 180 2.31 -12.18 3.47
C LEU A 180 3.78 -11.92 3.78
N HIS A 181 4.63 -12.96 3.93
CA HIS A 181 5.99 -12.76 4.46
C HIS A 181 6.00 -11.90 5.75
N GLN A 182 4.88 -11.96 6.49
CA GLN A 182 4.63 -11.19 7.68
C GLN A 182 4.50 -12.14 8.86
N ALA A 183 4.96 -11.69 10.01
CA ALA A 183 4.84 -12.39 11.28
C ALA A 183 4.00 -11.55 12.25
N LEU A 184 2.99 -12.18 12.83
CA LEU A 184 2.23 -11.64 13.95
C LEU A 184 2.91 -12.06 15.25
N TRP A 185 3.35 -11.09 16.04
CA TRP A 185 3.94 -11.29 17.36
C TRP A 185 2.93 -10.89 18.42
N ILE A 186 2.59 -11.82 19.31
CA ILE A 186 1.75 -11.58 20.48
C ILE A 186 2.66 -11.54 21.71
N CYS A 187 2.50 -10.54 22.55
CA CYS A 187 3.31 -10.33 23.74
C CYS A 187 2.51 -10.68 24.98
N THR A 188 3.01 -11.62 25.76
CA THR A 188 2.46 -11.97 27.07
C THR A 188 3.45 -11.58 28.16
N GLU A 189 2.97 -10.92 29.22
CA GLU A 189 3.81 -10.60 30.36
C GLU A 189 4.26 -11.89 31.07
N GLU A 190 5.55 -11.95 31.39
CA GLU A 190 6.09 -13.05 32.19
C GLU A 190 5.70 -12.81 33.66
N ARG A 191 4.58 -13.42 34.10
CA ARG A 191 4.19 -13.38 35.51
C ARG A 191 5.29 -14.01 36.35
N ARG A 192 5.88 -13.24 37.27
CA ARG A 192 6.79 -13.76 38.29
C ARG A 192 5.96 -14.63 39.24
N SER A 193 6.05 -15.94 39.07
CA SER A 193 5.55 -16.94 40.03
C SER A 193 6.39 -16.95 41.29
#